data_AF-A0A5C6KX45-F1
#
_entry.id   AF-A0A5C6KX45-F1
#
_cell.length_a   1.000
_cell.length_b   1.000
_cell.length_c   1.000
_cell.angle_alpha   90.00
_cell.angle_beta   90.00
_cell.angle_gamma   90.00
#
_symmetry.space_group_name_H-M   'P 1'
#
loop_
_entity.id
_entity.type
_entity.pdbx_description
1 polymer ?
#
loop_
_entity_poly.entity_id
_entity_poly.type
_entity_poly.pdbx_seq_one_letter_code
_entity_poly.pdbx_strand_id
1 'polypeptide(L)'
;MKTKIWVGVLFYSFMGCANKAPKSNLTSKLDSTGEAVYFVEDTVVDQSAGLQVIEALSRVYGNDPNSIGGFIGSPRCPSFLEGMFFDGSTLVFQVRGDTAHARRILESTAGSKAFRLEQVTESNYSQQQLMSIVDELNQRFDTLTDKKLKNNMTSWGVGLRNVEVRFILNTPEARQAFREKLMDSPAIRFEGPEQPIINERISITDTLGISLHPEYSVYSTEASTASFVLLNQGNKNIMCGEHYFITYEDENGTWRALPINDAAIDIGYMVLPGGHHLFTANLYPEVHSKKPGRYRFFYEVMLDADTPLRHDILMMTEFRLTDNKQEIKNAIRIEIPQKPDNYGAGFIPTQAPPKEDEVYHVVDDMPEFPGGMDKLLQFINDNMQYPTKAQTEGIQGKVIVQFIIDEDGYIIEPNIVRSVESSLDNEALRLIKMLPKWKPGTLKGKAIKVKYTVPVAFKLK
;
A
#
# COMPACT_ATOMS: atom_id res chain seq x y z
N MET A 1 -31.09 -14.06 11.65
CA MET A 1 -30.30 -13.39 12.71
C MET A 1 -28.83 -13.54 12.33
N LYS A 2 -28.21 -12.47 11.84
CA LYS A 2 -26.84 -12.46 11.32
C LYS A 2 -25.95 -11.74 12.36
N THR A 3 -25.01 -12.46 12.94
CA THR A 3 -24.01 -11.91 13.87
C THR A 3 -22.71 -11.72 13.07
N LYS A 4 -22.38 -10.47 12.75
CA LYS A 4 -21.07 -10.07 12.21
C LYS A 4 -20.15 -9.77 13.40
N ILE A 5 -18.99 -10.42 13.47
CA ILE A 5 -17.96 -10.19 14.48
C ILE A 5 -16.81 -9.42 13.83
N TRP A 6 -16.38 -8.37 14.54
CA TRP A 6 -15.35 -7.38 14.22
C TRP A 6 -13.95 -7.98 14.07
N VAL A 7 -13.13 -7.39 13.19
CA VAL A 7 -11.67 -7.51 13.20
C VAL A 7 -11.09 -6.15 12.86
N GLY A 8 -10.72 -5.40 13.90
CA GLY A 8 -9.97 -4.15 13.83
C GLY A 8 -8.92 -4.17 14.93
N VAL A 9 -7.77 -3.55 14.66
CA VAL A 9 -6.56 -3.38 15.50
C VAL A 9 -5.49 -4.48 15.35
N LEU A 10 -4.65 -4.34 14.31
CA LEU A 10 -3.17 -4.28 14.42
C LEU A 10 -2.59 -4.10 13.00
N PHE A 11 -2.61 -2.86 12.52
CA PHE A 11 -1.86 -2.43 11.33
C PHE A 11 -1.34 -1.01 11.59
N TYR A 12 -0.33 -0.91 12.44
CA TYR A 12 0.58 0.23 12.46
C TYR A 12 1.96 -0.29 12.87
N SER A 13 2.70 -0.81 11.89
CA SER A 13 4.14 -0.67 11.72
C SER A 13 4.55 -1.45 10.47
N PHE A 14 5.35 -0.82 9.62
CA PHE A 14 5.82 -1.26 8.29
C PHE A 14 4.86 -1.10 7.10
N MET A 15 4.45 0.14 6.85
CA MET A 15 4.34 0.69 5.49
C MET A 15 4.89 2.12 5.52
N GLY A 16 5.64 2.49 4.48
CA GLY A 16 6.59 3.60 4.48
C GLY A 16 6.05 4.93 4.97
N CYS A 17 6.49 5.34 6.15
CA CYS A 17 6.58 6.74 6.53
C CYS A 17 7.75 7.38 5.77
N ALA A 18 7.51 7.91 4.58
CA ALA A 18 8.33 8.98 4.02
C ALA A 18 7.57 10.30 4.15
N ASN A 19 7.49 10.80 5.40
CA ASN A 19 7.35 12.22 5.82
C ASN A 19 6.69 12.34 7.21
N LYS A 20 7.37 11.81 8.22
CA LYS A 20 7.60 12.52 9.48
C LYS A 20 9.08 12.31 9.77
N ALA A 21 9.89 13.36 9.72
CA ALA A 21 11.22 13.29 10.32
C ALA A 21 11.02 12.91 11.79
N PRO A 22 11.50 11.73 12.25
CA PRO A 22 11.68 11.54 13.68
C PRO A 22 12.66 12.62 14.12
N LYS A 23 12.58 13.09 15.37
CA LYS A 23 13.76 13.72 15.97
C LYS A 23 14.83 12.63 16.09
N SER A 24 15.54 12.37 15.01
CA SER A 24 16.66 11.45 14.97
C SER A 24 17.87 12.18 15.56
N ASN A 25 18.49 11.57 16.55
CA ASN A 25 19.84 11.98 16.95
C ASN A 25 20.78 11.58 15.81
N LEU A 26 21.02 12.49 14.87
CA LEU A 26 22.06 12.32 13.86
C LEU A 26 23.40 12.22 14.60
N THR A 27 24.04 11.06 14.56
CA THR A 27 25.47 10.93 14.90
C THR A 27 26.24 10.68 13.62
N SER A 28 27.25 11.51 13.36
CA SER A 28 28.17 11.34 12.25
C SER A 28 29.45 10.64 12.74
N LYS A 29 29.92 9.66 11.98
CA LYS A 29 31.31 9.21 12.01
C LYS A 29 31.89 9.39 10.61
N LEU A 30 33.07 10.01 10.53
CA LEU A 30 33.85 10.04 9.30
C LEU A 30 34.39 8.63 9.05
N ASP A 31 34.18 8.10 7.84
CA ASP A 31 34.97 6.97 7.38
C ASP A 31 36.35 7.45 6.87
N SER A 32 37.26 6.51 6.66
CA SER A 32 38.65 6.66 6.21
C SER A 32 38.84 7.42 4.89
N THR A 33 37.76 7.73 4.17
CA THR A 33 37.74 8.53 2.93
C THR A 33 37.21 9.96 3.12
N GLY A 34 36.78 10.33 4.33
CA GLY A 34 36.31 11.69 4.63
C GLY A 34 34.85 11.99 4.26
N GLU A 35 34.08 10.99 3.82
CA GLU A 35 32.64 11.15 3.60
C GLU A 35 31.84 10.90 4.88
N ALA A 36 30.86 11.77 5.14
CA ALA A 36 29.94 11.64 6.27
C ALA A 36 28.89 10.57 5.95
N VAL A 37 29.03 9.40 6.56
CA VAL A 37 27.99 8.36 6.50
C VAL A 37 26.95 8.67 7.57
N TYR A 38 25.72 8.95 7.14
CA TYR A 38 24.59 9.17 8.03
C TYR A 38 23.88 7.84 8.29
N PHE A 39 23.98 7.33 9.52
CA PHE A 39 23.21 6.16 9.96
C PHE A 39 21.87 6.63 10.52
N VAL A 40 20.78 6.02 10.06
CA VAL A 40 19.50 6.02 10.79
C VAL A 40 19.58 4.84 11.74
N GLU A 41 19.82 5.09 13.03
CA GLU A 41 19.62 4.07 14.06
C GLU A 41 18.11 3.86 14.23
N ASP A 42 17.56 2.88 13.51
CA ASP A 42 16.29 2.27 13.89
C ASP A 42 16.54 1.56 15.23
N THR A 43 16.23 2.24 16.32
CA THR A 43 16.19 1.61 17.63
C THR A 43 15.03 0.63 17.64
N VAL A 44 15.31 -0.64 17.36
CA VAL A 44 14.32 -1.72 17.51
C VAL A 44 13.89 -1.74 18.97
N VAL A 45 12.66 -1.30 19.23
CA VAL A 45 12.13 -1.23 20.58
C VAL A 45 11.66 -2.64 20.99
N ASP A 46 12.32 -3.25 21.96
CA ASP A 46 11.94 -4.57 22.47
C ASP A 46 10.60 -4.50 23.22
N GLN A 47 9.61 -5.24 22.71
CA GLN A 47 8.25 -5.33 23.25
C GLN A 47 7.91 -6.76 23.74
N SER A 48 8.89 -7.67 23.77
CA SER A 48 8.70 -9.10 24.04
C SER A 48 7.96 -9.38 25.35
N ALA A 49 8.33 -8.70 26.44
CA ALA A 49 7.69 -8.88 27.74
C ALA A 49 6.21 -8.47 27.74
N GLY A 50 5.86 -7.40 27.00
CA GLY A 50 4.47 -7.00 26.81
C GLY A 50 3.69 -7.98 25.94
N LEU A 51 4.30 -8.48 24.86
CA LEU A 51 3.67 -9.49 23.99
C LEU A 51 3.34 -10.79 24.76
N GLN A 52 4.21 -11.23 25.67
CA GLN A 52 3.93 -12.36 26.56
C GLN A 52 2.71 -12.13 27.46
N VAL A 53 2.53 -10.91 27.96
CA VAL A 53 1.33 -10.53 28.74
C VAL A 53 0.08 -10.62 27.86
N ILE A 54 0.13 -10.08 26.63
CA ILE A 54 -0.99 -10.13 25.68
C ILE A 54 -1.34 -11.59 25.37
N GLU A 55 -0.36 -12.44 25.11
CA GLU A 55 -0.57 -13.85 24.82
C GLU A 55 -1.25 -14.59 25.99
N ALA A 56 -0.76 -14.38 27.21
CA ALA A 56 -1.34 -14.98 28.41
C ALA A 56 -2.81 -14.57 28.62
N LEU A 57 -3.12 -13.28 28.46
CA LEU A 57 -4.49 -12.79 28.55
C LEU A 57 -5.37 -13.28 27.39
N SER A 58 -4.83 -13.41 26.19
CA SER A 58 -5.56 -13.93 25.02
C SER A 58 -6.03 -15.37 25.24
N ARG A 59 -5.25 -16.21 25.94
CA ARG A 59 -5.65 -17.59 26.27
C ARG A 59 -6.85 -17.67 27.22
N VAL A 60 -7.04 -16.67 28.09
CA VAL A 60 -8.10 -16.67 29.10
C VAL A 60 -9.33 -15.89 28.61
N TYR A 61 -9.11 -14.72 28.02
CA TYR A 61 -10.16 -13.80 27.62
C TYR A 61 -10.49 -13.89 26.12
N GLY A 62 -9.62 -14.45 25.29
CA GLY A 62 -9.88 -14.59 23.85
C GLY A 62 -11.05 -15.52 23.55
N ASN A 63 -11.79 -15.18 22.49
CA ASN A 63 -12.81 -16.07 21.92
C ASN A 63 -12.22 -17.02 20.88
N ASP A 64 -11.18 -16.58 20.16
CA ASP A 64 -10.44 -17.37 19.19
C ASP A 64 -9.10 -17.77 19.84
N PRO A 65 -8.81 -19.06 20.09
CA PRO A 65 -7.62 -19.55 20.83
C PRO A 65 -6.27 -19.36 20.10
N ASN A 66 -6.26 -18.42 19.19
CA ASN A 66 -5.62 -18.43 17.89
C ASN A 66 -5.43 -16.97 17.42
N SER A 67 -6.14 -16.04 18.06
CA SER A 67 -5.98 -14.61 17.91
C SER A 67 -5.28 -14.08 19.15
N ILE A 68 -4.15 -13.42 18.95
CA ILE A 68 -3.40 -12.75 20.02
C ILE A 68 -3.78 -11.27 19.99
N GLY A 69 -4.21 -10.72 21.13
CA GLY A 69 -4.61 -9.32 21.27
C GLY A 69 -6.08 -9.03 20.95
N GLY A 70 -6.77 -9.92 20.24
CA GLY A 70 -8.20 -9.82 19.90
C GLY A 70 -9.18 -10.09 21.04
N PHE A 71 -8.75 -10.00 22.31
CA PHE A 71 -9.61 -10.29 23.46
C PHE A 71 -10.38 -9.08 23.98
N ILE A 72 -9.96 -7.84 23.70
CA ILE A 72 -10.68 -6.65 24.16
C ILE A 72 -12.06 -6.58 23.49
N GLY A 73 -13.10 -6.40 24.30
CA GLY A 73 -14.48 -6.41 23.85
C GLY A 73 -15.09 -7.82 23.67
N SER A 74 -14.33 -8.89 23.91
CA SER A 74 -14.89 -10.24 23.97
C SER A 74 -15.79 -10.44 25.20
N PRO A 75 -16.78 -11.36 25.18
CA PRO A 75 -17.62 -11.64 26.35
C PRO A 75 -16.87 -12.17 27.58
N ARG A 76 -15.66 -12.71 27.40
CA ARG A 76 -14.81 -13.24 28.48
C ARG A 76 -13.85 -12.18 29.03
N CYS A 77 -13.61 -11.11 28.29
CA CYS A 77 -12.75 -10.02 28.74
C CYS A 77 -13.42 -9.23 29.86
N PRO A 78 -12.68 -8.90 30.94
CA PRO A 78 -13.22 -8.04 31.98
C PRO A 78 -13.71 -6.72 31.42
N SER A 79 -14.91 -6.31 31.82
CA SER A 79 -15.56 -5.09 31.32
C SER A 79 -14.82 -3.80 31.69
N PHE A 80 -13.91 -3.85 32.67
CA PHE A 80 -13.07 -2.70 33.00
C PHE A 80 -11.97 -2.45 31.97
N LEU A 81 -11.66 -3.39 31.07
CA LEU A 81 -10.57 -3.26 30.10
C LEU A 81 -11.11 -2.76 28.76
N GLU A 82 -10.68 -1.57 28.34
CA GLU A 82 -11.23 -0.88 27.16
C GLU A 82 -10.21 -0.63 26.05
N GLY A 83 -8.95 -0.98 26.26
CA GLY A 83 -7.92 -0.74 25.26
C GLY A 83 -6.56 -1.28 25.67
N MET A 84 -5.70 -1.44 24.67
CA MET A 84 -4.28 -1.69 24.88
C MET A 84 -3.46 -1.07 23.75
N PHE A 85 -2.26 -0.60 24.06
CA PHE A 85 -1.28 -0.14 23.07
C PHE A 85 0.13 -0.23 23.65
N PHE A 86 1.14 -0.07 22.80
CA PHE A 86 2.53 0.07 23.22
C PHE A 86 2.94 1.55 23.24
N ASP A 87 3.52 1.99 24.36
CA ASP A 87 4.21 3.27 24.51
C ASP A 87 5.71 2.99 24.61
N GLY A 88 6.41 3.08 23.48
CA GLY A 88 7.76 2.55 23.35
C GLY A 88 7.79 1.04 23.61
N SER A 89 8.60 0.61 24.58
CA SER A 89 8.72 -0.81 24.98
C SER A 89 7.65 -1.26 25.96
N THR A 90 6.83 -0.32 26.47
CA THR A 90 5.90 -0.62 27.56
C THR A 90 4.50 -0.88 27.04
N LEU A 91 3.96 -2.06 27.35
CA LEU A 91 2.53 -2.35 27.16
C LEU A 91 1.69 -1.52 28.13
N VAL A 92 0.66 -0.86 27.62
CA VAL A 92 -0.30 -0.07 28.40
C VAL A 92 -1.69 -0.65 28.21
N PHE A 93 -2.36 -0.98 29.31
CA PHE A 93 -3.78 -1.32 29.33
C PHE A 93 -4.62 -0.12 29.77
N GLN A 94 -5.65 0.19 29.01
CA GLN A 94 -6.61 1.23 29.33
C GLN A 94 -7.76 0.63 30.13
N VAL A 95 -7.94 1.11 31.36
CA VAL A 95 -8.88 0.56 32.33
C VAL A 95 -9.87 1.60 32.86
N ARG A 96 -11.13 1.22 33.01
CA ARG A 96 -12.18 2.03 33.65
C ARG A 96 -12.41 1.58 35.09
N GLY A 97 -12.56 2.53 36.00
CA GLY A 97 -12.87 2.26 37.41
C GLY A 97 -11.65 1.98 38.29
N ASP A 98 -11.74 1.00 39.19
CA ASP A 98 -10.70 0.69 40.19
C ASP A 98 -9.47 0.04 39.56
N THR A 99 -8.41 0.83 39.39
CA THR A 99 -7.14 0.42 38.80
C THR A 99 -6.37 -0.59 39.66
N ALA A 100 -6.54 -0.58 40.99
CA ALA A 100 -5.89 -1.52 41.88
C ALA A 100 -6.57 -2.91 41.83
N HIS A 101 -7.89 -2.93 41.68
CA HIS A 101 -8.62 -4.16 41.39
C HIS A 101 -8.26 -4.71 40.00
N ALA A 102 -8.28 -3.87 38.97
CA ALA A 102 -7.91 -4.25 37.60
C ALA A 102 -6.48 -4.81 37.53
N ARG A 103 -5.50 -4.13 38.17
CA ARG A 103 -4.11 -4.60 38.23
C ARG A 103 -3.99 -5.99 38.84
N ARG A 104 -4.65 -6.24 39.98
CA ARG A 104 -4.60 -7.56 40.64
C ARG A 104 -5.11 -8.68 39.74
N ILE A 105 -6.21 -8.44 39.04
CA ILE A 105 -6.79 -9.42 38.10
C ILE A 105 -5.83 -9.67 36.93
N LEU A 106 -5.33 -8.60 36.29
CA LEU A 106 -4.46 -8.72 35.13
C LEU A 106 -3.11 -9.36 35.47
N GLU A 107 -2.48 -8.98 36.59
CA GLU A 107 -1.21 -9.59 37.04
C GLU A 107 -1.40 -11.08 37.38
N SER A 108 -2.50 -11.42 38.07
CA SER A 108 -2.79 -12.83 38.41
C SER A 108 -3.11 -13.68 37.19
N THR A 109 -3.74 -13.10 36.16
CA THR A 109 -4.12 -13.81 34.94
C THR A 109 -2.94 -13.95 33.98
N ALA A 110 -2.15 -12.88 33.80
CA ALA A 110 -0.99 -12.88 32.91
C ALA A 110 0.25 -13.53 33.53
N GLY A 111 0.32 -13.65 34.86
CA GLY A 111 1.52 -14.11 35.57
C GLY A 111 2.70 -13.16 35.45
N SER A 112 2.47 -11.89 35.09
CA SER A 112 3.51 -10.90 34.81
C SER A 112 3.04 -9.49 35.20
N LYS A 113 4.02 -8.62 35.49
CA LYS A 113 3.81 -7.19 35.79
C LYS A 113 4.31 -6.27 34.67
N ALA A 114 4.66 -6.84 33.52
CA ALA A 114 5.26 -6.14 32.38
C ALA A 114 4.24 -5.28 31.60
N PHE A 115 3.47 -4.47 32.31
CA PHE A 115 2.50 -3.54 31.76
C PHE A 115 2.23 -2.37 32.71
N ARG A 116 1.79 -1.25 32.13
CA ARG A 116 1.21 -0.11 32.84
C ARG A 116 -0.30 -0.09 32.67
N LEU A 117 -0.95 0.58 33.61
CA LEU A 117 -2.38 0.90 33.50
C LEU A 117 -2.53 2.38 33.21
N GLU A 118 -3.39 2.69 32.25
CA GLU A 118 -3.89 4.03 31.97
C GLU A 118 -5.36 4.07 32.36
N GLN A 119 -5.75 5.02 33.19
CA GLN A 119 -7.15 5.17 33.58
C GLN A 119 -7.93 5.88 32.46
N VAL A 120 -9.02 5.27 32.02
CA VAL A 120 -9.97 5.91 31.09
C VAL A 120 -10.87 6.85 31.88
N THR A 121 -10.90 8.11 31.46
CA THR A 121 -11.69 9.20 32.04
C THR A 121 -12.55 9.83 30.96
N GLU A 122 -13.36 10.83 31.31
CA GLU A 122 -14.12 11.61 30.32
C GLU A 122 -13.24 12.49 29.43
N SER A 123 -11.97 12.69 29.80
CA SER A 123 -11.03 13.58 29.10
C SER A 123 -10.10 12.84 28.13
N ASN A 124 -10.16 11.51 28.04
CA ASN A 124 -9.38 10.71 27.10
C ASN A 124 -10.25 9.66 26.40
N TYR A 125 -9.68 9.02 25.38
CA TYR A 125 -10.36 8.00 24.58
C TYR A 125 -9.61 6.68 24.70
N SER A 126 -10.36 5.60 24.96
CA SER A 126 -9.84 4.24 24.90
C SER A 126 -9.71 3.76 23.45
N GLN A 127 -8.84 2.79 23.19
CA GLN A 127 -8.68 2.18 21.86
C GLN A 127 -10.00 1.62 21.32
N GLN A 128 -10.85 1.05 22.18
CA GLN A 128 -12.19 0.59 21.80
C GLN A 128 -13.12 1.74 21.39
N GLN A 129 -13.08 2.87 22.11
CA GLN A 129 -13.84 4.08 21.73
C GLN A 129 -13.34 4.66 20.41
N LEU A 130 -12.03 4.74 20.20
CA LEU A 130 -11.43 5.21 18.96
C LEU A 130 -11.78 4.31 17.77
N MET A 131 -11.77 2.98 17.97
CA MET A 131 -12.17 2.04 16.92
C MET A 131 -13.66 2.21 16.56
N SER A 132 -14.52 2.44 17.54
CA SER A 132 -15.94 2.71 17.29
C SER A 132 -16.14 3.98 16.46
N ILE A 133 -15.34 5.02 16.71
CA ILE A 133 -15.33 6.26 15.90
C ILE A 133 -14.86 5.97 14.47
N VAL A 134 -13.82 5.15 14.28
CA VAL A 134 -13.33 4.76 12.95
C VAL A 134 -14.37 3.94 12.19
N ASP A 135 -15.07 3.01 12.85
CA ASP A 135 -16.11 2.21 12.23
C ASP A 135 -17.31 3.05 11.78
N GLU A 136 -17.71 4.03 12.59
CA GLU A 136 -18.72 5.00 12.20
C GLU A 136 -18.24 5.85 11.01
N LEU A 137 -16.99 6.32 11.05
CA LEU A 137 -16.37 7.06 9.95
C LEU A 137 -16.36 6.24 8.65
N ASN A 138 -15.98 4.97 8.70
CA ASN A 138 -15.99 4.06 7.55
C ASN A 138 -17.40 3.96 6.94
N GLN A 139 -18.42 3.71 7.77
CA GLN A 139 -19.81 3.60 7.29
C GLN A 139 -20.31 4.89 6.63
N ARG A 140 -19.94 6.05 7.18
CA ARG A 140 -20.31 7.36 6.62
C ARG A 140 -19.53 7.68 5.36
N PHE A 141 -18.26 7.28 5.28
CA PHE A 141 -17.40 7.47 4.10
C PHE A 141 -17.88 6.62 2.91
N ASP A 142 -18.34 5.39 3.16
CA ASP A 142 -18.86 4.49 2.12
C ASP A 142 -20.04 5.11 1.37
N THR A 143 -20.92 5.83 2.08
CA THR A 143 -22.10 6.50 1.51
C THR A 143 -21.87 7.96 1.13
N LEU A 144 -20.66 8.49 1.34
CA LEU A 144 -20.32 9.87 1.03
C LEU A 144 -20.39 10.14 -0.48
N THR A 145 -21.22 11.10 -0.88
CA THR A 145 -21.40 11.54 -2.28
C THR A 145 -20.56 12.75 -2.66
N ASP A 146 -20.01 13.48 -1.68
CA ASP A 146 -19.12 14.61 -1.93
C ASP A 146 -17.76 14.11 -2.44
N LYS A 147 -17.60 14.14 -3.77
CA LYS A 147 -16.36 13.72 -4.44
C LYS A 147 -15.14 14.54 -4.03
N LYS A 148 -15.30 15.84 -3.76
CA LYS A 148 -14.18 16.71 -3.36
C LYS A 148 -13.65 16.29 -2.00
N LEU A 149 -14.54 16.13 -1.02
CA LEU A 149 -14.14 15.66 0.31
C LEU A 149 -13.58 14.23 0.23
N LYS A 150 -14.26 13.34 -0.51
CA LYS A 150 -13.86 11.94 -0.65
C LYS A 150 -12.46 11.78 -1.25
N ASN A 151 -12.16 12.51 -2.33
CA ASN A 151 -10.87 12.41 -3.01
C ASN A 151 -9.76 13.18 -2.30
N ASN A 152 -10.09 14.17 -1.46
CA ASN A 152 -9.10 14.85 -0.63
C ASN A 152 -8.65 14.01 0.57
N MET A 153 -9.40 13.00 1.00
CA MET A 153 -9.03 12.11 2.11
C MET A 153 -8.18 10.94 1.62
N THR A 154 -7.00 10.73 2.18
CA THR A 154 -6.07 9.66 1.75
C THR A 154 -6.04 8.46 2.70
N SER A 155 -6.17 8.69 4.00
CA SER A 155 -6.19 7.62 5.00
C SER A 155 -6.84 8.08 6.31
N TRP A 156 -7.35 7.14 7.10
CA TRP A 156 -7.69 7.37 8.50
C TRP A 156 -7.52 6.11 9.33
N GLY A 157 -7.31 6.27 10.63
CA GLY A 157 -7.09 5.14 11.52
C GLY A 157 -6.98 5.52 12.98
N VAL A 158 -6.92 4.49 13.83
CA VAL A 158 -6.74 4.65 15.27
C VAL A 158 -5.25 4.94 15.55
N GLY A 159 -4.97 6.13 16.07
CA GLY A 159 -3.70 6.44 16.72
C GLY A 159 -3.71 6.02 18.19
N LEU A 160 -2.67 6.39 18.95
CA LEU A 160 -2.55 5.97 20.36
C LEU A 160 -3.72 6.48 21.25
N ARG A 161 -4.18 7.72 21.01
CA ARG A 161 -5.21 8.39 21.82
C ARG A 161 -6.20 9.23 21.00
N ASN A 162 -6.16 9.09 19.68
CA ASN A 162 -6.95 9.87 18.75
C ASN A 162 -7.24 9.04 17.49
N VAL A 163 -8.15 9.55 16.66
CA VAL A 163 -8.32 9.07 15.29
C VAL A 163 -7.58 10.06 14.39
N GLU A 164 -6.63 9.56 13.60
CA GLU A 164 -5.91 10.36 12.62
C GLU A 164 -6.65 10.30 11.29
N VAL A 165 -6.90 11.45 10.68
CA VAL A 165 -7.48 11.58 9.35
C VAL A 165 -6.54 12.42 8.50
N ARG A 166 -6.04 11.85 7.41
CA ARG A 166 -5.08 12.51 6.52
C ARG A 166 -5.77 13.05 5.28
N PHE A 167 -5.49 14.31 4.97
CA PHE A 167 -5.88 14.94 3.72
C PHE A 167 -4.68 15.10 2.78
N ILE A 168 -4.97 15.16 1.48
CA ILE A 168 -4.06 15.70 0.46
C ILE A 168 -3.77 17.17 0.78
N LEU A 169 -4.81 17.98 1.02
CA LEU A 169 -4.74 19.32 1.58
C LEU A 169 -5.63 19.46 2.81
N ASN A 170 -5.00 19.76 3.95
CA ASN A 170 -5.65 19.93 5.24
C ASN A 170 -6.14 21.37 5.46
N THR A 171 -6.93 21.91 4.51
CA THR A 171 -7.42 23.28 4.62
C THR A 171 -8.52 23.43 5.70
N PRO A 172 -8.76 24.63 6.26
CA PRO A 172 -9.89 24.87 7.15
C PRO A 172 -11.24 24.41 6.56
N GLU A 173 -11.44 24.63 5.26
CA GLU A 173 -12.67 24.24 4.54
C GLU A 173 -12.80 22.72 4.43
N ALA A 174 -11.71 21.99 4.19
CA ALA A 174 -11.71 20.53 4.17
C ALA A 174 -12.08 19.95 5.55
N ARG A 175 -11.50 20.51 6.62
CA ARG A 175 -11.81 20.14 8.01
C ARG A 175 -13.27 20.43 8.35
N GLN A 176 -13.80 21.59 7.94
CA GLN A 176 -15.20 21.93 8.14
C GLN A 176 -16.12 20.99 7.37
N ALA A 177 -15.86 20.75 6.08
CA ALA A 177 -16.64 19.83 5.27
C ALA A 177 -16.66 18.41 5.87
N PHE A 178 -15.54 17.94 6.40
CA PHE A 178 -15.48 16.68 7.15
C PHE A 178 -16.41 16.70 8.37
N ARG A 179 -16.34 17.76 9.19
CA ARG A 179 -17.18 17.87 10.41
C ARG A 179 -18.67 17.88 10.09
N GLU A 180 -19.05 18.58 9.04
CA GLU A 180 -20.44 18.70 8.61
C GLU A 180 -20.99 17.43 7.96
N LYS A 181 -20.20 16.76 7.11
CA LYS A 181 -20.67 15.68 6.22
C LYS A 181 -20.35 14.28 6.72
N LEU A 182 -19.27 14.13 7.48
CA LEU A 182 -18.85 12.86 8.05
C LEU A 182 -19.12 12.89 9.55
N MET A 183 -18.31 13.57 10.35
CA MET A 183 -18.55 13.63 11.80
C MET A 183 -17.75 14.73 12.49
N ASP A 184 -18.30 15.26 13.57
CA ASP A 184 -17.62 16.19 14.46
C ASP A 184 -17.29 15.50 15.78
N SER A 185 -16.02 15.08 15.94
CA SER A 185 -15.54 14.43 17.16
C SER A 185 -14.25 15.11 17.67
N PRO A 186 -14.11 15.33 18.99
CA PRO A 186 -12.87 15.84 19.58
C PRO A 186 -11.71 14.84 19.51
N ALA A 187 -12.00 13.56 19.28
CA ALA A 187 -11.00 12.51 19.12
C ALA A 187 -10.25 12.62 17.79
N ILE A 188 -10.78 13.36 16.80
CA ILE A 188 -10.23 13.39 15.44
C ILE A 188 -9.14 14.45 15.34
N ARG A 189 -7.99 14.04 14.79
CA ARG A 189 -6.86 14.89 14.45
C ARG A 189 -6.65 14.84 12.94
N PHE A 190 -6.59 16.03 12.33
CA PHE A 190 -6.39 16.16 10.90
C PHE A 190 -4.92 16.34 10.58
N GLU A 191 -4.43 15.52 9.66
CA GLU A 191 -3.06 15.53 9.17
C GLU A 191 -3.01 15.91 7.69
N GLY A 192 -1.80 16.23 7.21
CA GLY A 192 -1.54 16.69 5.84
C GLY A 192 -1.15 18.17 5.79
N PRO A 193 -0.58 18.61 4.66
CA PRO A 193 -0.15 19.99 4.51
C PRO A 193 -1.35 20.94 4.38
N GLU A 194 -1.29 22.10 5.04
CA GLU A 194 -2.32 23.14 4.88
C GLU A 194 -2.17 23.92 3.56
N GLN A 195 -0.98 23.90 2.97
CA GLN A 195 -0.66 24.53 1.69
C GLN A 195 0.31 23.66 0.88
N PRO A 196 0.30 23.78 -0.46
CA PRO A 196 1.27 23.09 -1.31
C PRO A 196 2.72 23.34 -0.88
N ILE A 197 3.44 22.25 -0.58
CA ILE A 197 4.82 22.28 -0.10
C ILE A 197 5.75 22.70 -1.23
N ILE A 198 6.74 23.53 -0.95
CA ILE A 198 7.79 23.90 -1.92
C ILE A 198 8.56 22.64 -2.30
N ASN A 199 8.72 22.43 -3.61
CA ASN A 199 9.46 21.30 -4.16
C ASN A 199 10.24 21.74 -5.41
N GLU A 200 11.46 22.23 -5.17
CA GLU A 200 12.42 22.69 -6.20
C GLU A 200 13.21 21.54 -6.85
N ARG A 201 12.80 20.29 -6.63
CA ARG A 201 13.50 19.14 -7.19
C ARG A 201 13.50 19.23 -8.71
N ILE A 202 14.64 18.87 -9.28
CA ILE A 202 14.83 18.62 -10.71
C ILE A 202 15.37 17.20 -10.85
N SER A 203 15.17 16.62 -12.02
CA SER A 203 15.77 15.33 -12.35
C SER A 203 16.05 15.24 -13.85
N ILE A 204 16.38 14.04 -14.31
CA ILE A 204 16.76 13.75 -15.69
C ILE A 204 15.57 13.28 -16.51
N THR A 205 15.49 13.75 -17.75
CA THR A 205 14.45 13.37 -18.72
C THR A 205 14.88 12.19 -19.58
N ASP A 206 16.19 12.04 -19.79
CA ASP A 206 16.80 10.97 -20.57
C ASP A 206 18.10 10.53 -19.90
N THR A 207 18.27 9.22 -19.72
CA THR A 207 19.53 8.61 -19.30
C THR A 207 19.58 7.14 -19.67
N LEU A 208 20.75 6.60 -19.98
CA LEU A 208 20.94 5.15 -20.25
C LEU A 208 20.01 4.59 -21.35
N GLY A 209 19.55 5.43 -22.27
CA GLY A 209 18.56 5.08 -23.30
C GLY A 209 17.12 5.03 -22.78
N ILE A 210 16.88 5.36 -21.52
CA ILE A 210 15.55 5.50 -20.91
C ILE A 210 15.14 6.96 -21.01
N SER A 211 13.96 7.26 -21.55
CA SER A 211 13.46 8.64 -21.62
C SER A 211 11.99 8.76 -21.25
N LEU A 212 11.60 9.89 -20.64
CA LEU A 212 10.25 10.15 -20.18
C LEU A 212 9.69 11.39 -20.88
N HIS A 213 8.49 11.29 -21.45
CA HIS A 213 7.87 12.38 -22.22
C HIS A 213 6.39 12.52 -21.89
N PRO A 214 5.79 13.72 -21.96
CA PRO A 214 4.34 13.83 -22.02
C PRO A 214 3.81 13.24 -23.33
N GLU A 215 2.66 12.58 -23.29
CA GLU A 215 2.02 12.06 -24.52
C GLU A 215 1.60 13.20 -25.47
N TYR A 216 1.16 14.33 -24.91
CA TYR A 216 0.74 15.51 -25.66
C TYR A 216 1.57 16.74 -25.28
N SER A 217 1.81 17.62 -26.26
CA SER A 217 2.55 18.87 -26.05
C SER A 217 1.90 19.83 -25.05
N VAL A 218 0.57 19.74 -24.89
CA VAL A 218 -0.22 20.54 -23.94
C VAL A 218 -1.44 19.74 -23.48
N TYR A 219 -1.91 20.03 -22.27
CA TYR A 219 -3.16 19.49 -21.72
C TYR A 219 -4.11 20.62 -21.35
N SER A 220 -5.41 20.33 -21.34
CA SER A 220 -6.42 21.29 -20.88
C SER A 220 -6.36 21.47 -19.36
N THR A 221 -6.60 22.69 -18.85
CA THR A 221 -6.87 22.90 -17.42
C THR A 221 -8.08 22.13 -16.92
N GLU A 222 -9.00 21.75 -17.80
CA GLU A 222 -10.18 20.94 -17.46
C GLU A 222 -9.86 19.44 -17.38
N ALA A 223 -8.69 18.99 -17.87
CA ALA A 223 -8.34 17.58 -17.92
C ALA A 223 -8.19 17.00 -16.50
N SER A 224 -8.87 15.90 -16.19
CA SER A 224 -8.69 15.18 -14.93
C SER A 224 -7.42 14.36 -14.87
N THR A 225 -6.78 14.11 -16.02
CA THR A 225 -5.59 13.30 -16.16
C THR A 225 -4.59 13.90 -17.14
N ALA A 226 -3.32 13.51 -17.01
CA ALA A 226 -2.26 13.74 -18.00
C ALA A 226 -1.52 12.42 -18.27
N SER A 227 -1.14 12.19 -19.53
CA SER A 227 -0.50 10.94 -19.94
C SER A 227 0.99 11.12 -20.20
N PHE A 228 1.79 10.11 -19.88
CA PHE A 228 3.24 10.14 -20.01
C PHE A 228 3.73 8.84 -20.62
N VAL A 229 4.78 8.92 -21.42
CA VAL A 229 5.38 7.79 -22.12
C VAL A 229 6.80 7.62 -21.59
N LEU A 230 7.05 6.51 -20.92
CA LEU A 230 8.40 6.06 -20.58
C LEU A 230 8.90 5.17 -21.70
N LEU A 231 9.96 5.57 -22.40
CA LEU A 231 10.61 4.81 -23.46
C LEU A 231 11.87 4.14 -22.90
N ASN A 232 12.10 2.88 -23.24
CA ASN A 232 13.34 2.17 -22.94
C ASN A 232 14.05 1.81 -24.24
N GLN A 233 14.90 2.69 -24.75
CA GLN A 233 15.86 2.42 -25.83
C GLN A 233 17.23 1.97 -25.31
N GLY A 234 17.33 1.69 -24.01
CA GLY A 234 18.51 1.12 -23.38
C GLY A 234 18.68 -0.36 -23.69
N ASN A 235 19.68 -0.98 -23.07
CA ASN A 235 20.01 -2.39 -23.22
C ASN A 235 19.62 -3.27 -22.02
N LYS A 236 18.99 -2.66 -20.99
CA LYS A 236 18.54 -3.34 -19.78
C LYS A 236 17.03 -3.30 -19.64
N ASN A 237 16.46 -4.29 -18.96
CA ASN A 237 15.09 -4.21 -18.49
C ASN A 237 14.98 -3.15 -17.39
N ILE A 238 13.91 -2.39 -17.41
CA ILE A 238 13.55 -1.48 -16.33
C ILE A 238 12.24 -1.94 -15.69
N MET A 239 12.10 -1.69 -14.40
CA MET A 239 10.84 -1.82 -13.68
C MET A 239 10.35 -0.43 -13.26
N CYS A 240 9.06 -0.19 -13.33
CA CYS A 240 8.44 1.05 -12.87
C CYS A 240 7.12 0.74 -12.15
N GLY A 241 6.63 1.66 -11.33
CA GLY A 241 5.41 1.43 -10.52
C GLY A 241 4.30 2.42 -10.80
N GLU A 242 3.28 2.46 -9.95
CA GLU A 242 2.28 3.55 -9.97
C GLU A 242 2.73 4.79 -9.17
N HIS A 243 3.99 4.81 -8.72
CA HIS A 243 4.55 5.88 -7.91
C HIS A 243 4.97 7.07 -8.78
N TYR A 244 4.25 8.19 -8.63
CA TYR A 244 4.61 9.46 -9.25
C TYR A 244 4.29 10.62 -8.33
N PHE A 245 4.92 11.76 -8.60
CA PHE A 245 4.46 13.04 -8.08
C PHE A 245 4.58 14.11 -9.14
N ILE A 246 3.81 15.19 -8.96
CA ILE A 246 3.79 16.32 -9.87
C ILE A 246 4.19 17.57 -9.09
N THR A 247 4.93 18.46 -9.73
CA THR A 247 5.10 19.83 -9.23
C THR A 247 4.58 20.83 -10.26
N TYR A 248 4.22 22.01 -9.81
CA TYR A 248 3.79 23.12 -10.64
C TYR A 248 4.55 24.39 -10.25
N GLU A 249 4.77 25.25 -11.23
CA GLU A 249 5.35 26.56 -10.98
C GLU A 249 4.23 27.55 -10.58
N ASP A 250 4.39 28.20 -9.42
CA ASP A 250 3.45 29.23 -8.97
C ASP A 250 3.69 30.58 -9.66
N GLU A 251 2.84 31.57 -9.38
CA GLU A 251 2.90 32.91 -9.98
C GLU A 251 4.21 33.67 -9.69
N ASN A 252 4.95 33.24 -8.67
CA ASN A 252 6.24 33.82 -8.30
C ASN A 252 7.43 33.04 -8.88
N GLY A 253 7.19 32.03 -9.72
CA GLY A 253 8.22 31.16 -10.26
C GLY A 253 8.75 30.10 -9.28
N THR A 254 8.05 29.88 -8.15
CA THR A 254 8.44 28.87 -7.14
C THR A 254 7.79 27.53 -7.48
N TRP A 255 8.56 26.45 -7.43
CA TRP A 255 8.02 25.11 -7.68
C TRP A 255 7.38 24.53 -6.43
N ARG A 256 6.15 24.03 -6.57
CA ARG A 256 5.37 23.45 -5.47
C ARG A 256 4.85 22.08 -5.84
N ALA A 257 4.79 21.17 -4.86
CA ALA A 257 4.12 19.89 -5.02
C ALA A 257 2.65 20.10 -5.39
N LEU A 258 2.21 19.46 -6.47
CA LEU A 258 0.80 19.40 -6.81
C LEU A 258 0.09 18.53 -5.77
N PRO A 259 -0.97 19.00 -5.11
CA PRO A 259 -1.64 18.22 -4.08
C PRO A 259 -2.44 17.08 -4.71
N ILE A 260 -1.83 15.91 -4.79
CA ILE A 260 -2.43 14.67 -5.30
C ILE A 260 -2.32 13.57 -4.24
N ASN A 261 -3.06 12.48 -4.42
CA ASN A 261 -2.84 11.30 -3.60
C ASN A 261 -1.59 10.57 -4.10
N ASP A 262 -0.56 10.50 -3.27
CA ASP A 262 0.69 9.77 -3.52
C ASP A 262 0.69 8.37 -2.88
N ALA A 263 -0.43 7.96 -2.26
CA ALA A 263 -0.58 6.61 -1.75
C ALA A 263 -0.49 5.60 -2.89
N ALA A 264 0.51 4.72 -2.78
CA ALA A 264 0.89 3.86 -3.88
C ALA A 264 0.23 2.49 -3.84
N ILE A 265 -0.13 2.01 -5.03
CA ILE A 265 -0.36 0.59 -5.29
C ILE A 265 0.94 0.06 -5.89
N ASP A 266 1.61 -0.83 -5.16
CA ASP A 266 2.89 -1.43 -5.57
C ASP A 266 2.66 -2.50 -6.64
N ILE A 267 2.38 -2.04 -7.86
CA ILE A 267 2.33 -2.86 -9.07
C ILE A 267 3.60 -2.54 -9.88
N GLY A 268 4.51 -3.50 -9.98
CA GLY A 268 5.70 -3.39 -10.81
C GLY A 268 5.41 -3.72 -12.27
N TYR A 269 5.64 -2.77 -13.17
CA TYR A 269 5.60 -2.93 -14.62
C TYR A 269 7.02 -3.09 -15.16
N MET A 270 7.27 -4.14 -15.94
CA MET A 270 8.55 -4.33 -16.63
C MET A 270 8.49 -3.71 -18.03
N VAL A 271 9.50 -2.90 -18.39
CA VAL A 271 9.69 -2.35 -19.74
C VAL A 271 11.00 -2.88 -20.31
N LEU A 272 10.89 -3.71 -21.35
CA LEU A 272 12.03 -4.31 -22.04
C LEU A 272 12.75 -3.27 -22.93
N PRO A 273 14.01 -3.53 -23.33
CA PRO A 273 14.69 -2.81 -24.39
C PRO A 273 13.84 -2.65 -25.66
N GLY A 274 13.91 -1.48 -26.29
CA GLY A 274 13.07 -1.03 -27.41
C GLY A 274 11.63 -0.64 -27.03
N GLY A 275 11.31 -0.60 -25.73
CA GLY A 275 9.93 -0.60 -25.24
C GLY A 275 9.37 0.71 -24.81
N HIS A 276 8.11 0.65 -24.43
CA HIS A 276 7.46 1.77 -23.78
C HIS A 276 6.41 1.34 -22.76
N HIS A 277 6.21 2.20 -21.77
CA HIS A 277 5.09 2.16 -20.84
C HIS A 277 4.32 3.49 -20.94
N LEU A 278 3.01 3.40 -21.13
CA LEU A 278 2.11 4.54 -21.10
C LEU A 278 1.51 4.62 -19.70
N PHE A 279 1.68 5.76 -19.06
CA PHE A 279 1.21 6.06 -17.72
C PHE A 279 0.18 7.18 -17.76
N THR A 280 -0.90 7.08 -16.99
CA THR A 280 -1.92 8.14 -16.87
C THR A 280 -1.98 8.66 -15.45
N ALA A 281 -1.43 9.85 -15.23
CA ALA A 281 -1.45 10.54 -13.95
C ALA A 281 -2.81 11.21 -13.70
N ASN A 282 -3.32 11.11 -12.48
CA ASN A 282 -4.49 11.86 -12.02
C ASN A 282 -4.06 13.25 -11.52
N LEU A 283 -4.76 14.29 -11.96
CA LEU A 283 -4.47 15.69 -11.62
C LEU A 283 -5.38 16.23 -10.50
N TYR A 284 -6.24 15.41 -9.90
CA TYR A 284 -7.12 15.74 -8.76
C TYR A 284 -7.85 17.11 -8.85
N PRO A 285 -8.54 17.42 -9.98
CA PRO A 285 -9.25 18.69 -10.17
C PRO A 285 -10.18 19.11 -9.04
N GLU A 286 -10.81 18.14 -8.38
CA GLU A 286 -11.76 18.36 -7.32
C GLU A 286 -11.10 18.85 -6.02
N VAL A 287 -9.80 18.58 -5.83
CA VAL A 287 -9.06 18.91 -4.61
C VAL A 287 -8.46 20.31 -4.71
N HIS A 288 -7.89 20.65 -5.86
CA HIS A 288 -7.24 21.95 -6.08
C HIS A 288 -7.56 22.52 -7.46
N SER A 289 -7.57 23.85 -7.57
CA SER A 289 -7.67 24.52 -8.86
C SER A 289 -6.41 24.28 -9.68
N LYS A 290 -6.56 23.85 -10.92
CA LYS A 290 -5.45 23.77 -11.89
C LYS A 290 -5.36 25.10 -12.61
N LYS A 291 -4.15 25.67 -12.65
CA LYS A 291 -3.89 26.93 -13.33
C LYS A 291 -3.18 26.65 -14.66
N PRO A 292 -3.43 27.42 -15.72
CA PRO A 292 -2.54 27.42 -16.88
C PRO A 292 -1.12 27.69 -16.41
N GLY A 293 -0.15 26.92 -16.90
CA GLY A 293 1.23 27.03 -16.41
C GLY A 293 2.07 25.79 -16.63
N ARG A 294 3.31 25.84 -16.14
CA ARG A 294 4.30 24.76 -16.25
C ARG A 294 4.18 23.79 -15.09
N TYR A 295 4.34 22.51 -15.42
CA TYR A 295 4.28 21.39 -14.52
C TYR A 295 5.46 20.45 -14.79
N ARG A 296 5.86 19.70 -13.76
CA ARG A 296 6.84 18.61 -13.86
C ARG A 296 6.21 17.34 -13.37
N PHE A 297 6.36 16.27 -14.13
CA PHE A 297 5.98 14.93 -13.75
C PHE A 297 7.23 14.14 -13.39
N PHE A 298 7.22 13.48 -12.24
CA PHE A 298 8.33 12.68 -11.73
C PHE A 298 7.90 11.23 -11.59
N TYR A 299 8.77 10.31 -12.01
CA TYR A 299 8.44 8.89 -12.09
C TYR A 299 9.67 8.03 -11.79
N GLU A 300 9.51 7.05 -10.89
CA GLU A 300 10.63 6.20 -10.47
C GLU A 300 10.77 4.97 -11.37
N VAL A 301 12.02 4.72 -11.77
CA VAL A 301 12.42 3.63 -12.65
C VAL A 301 13.55 2.85 -11.98
N MET A 302 13.39 1.56 -11.84
CA MET A 302 14.33 0.65 -11.19
C MET A 302 15.05 -0.18 -12.24
N LEU A 303 16.38 -0.15 -12.22
CA LEU A 303 17.23 -1.11 -12.90
C LEU A 303 17.57 -2.26 -11.95
N ASP A 304 17.67 -3.47 -12.49
CA ASP A 304 18.13 -4.65 -11.75
C ASP A 304 17.33 -4.90 -10.45
N ALA A 305 16.02 -4.59 -10.47
CA ALA A 305 15.16 -4.47 -9.28
C ALA A 305 15.07 -5.72 -8.38
N ASP A 306 15.23 -6.91 -8.97
CA ASP A 306 15.23 -8.19 -8.25
C ASP A 306 16.63 -8.62 -7.76
N THR A 307 17.63 -7.73 -7.83
CA THR A 307 19.02 -8.05 -7.51
C THR A 307 19.56 -7.12 -6.43
N PRO A 308 20.65 -7.51 -5.73
CA PRO A 308 21.38 -6.62 -4.84
C PRO A 308 22.01 -5.41 -5.54
N LEU A 309 22.06 -5.40 -6.88
CA LEU A 309 22.57 -4.29 -7.69
C LEU A 309 21.48 -3.29 -8.09
N ARG A 310 20.30 -3.38 -7.48
CA ARG A 310 19.17 -2.47 -7.73
C ARG A 310 19.64 -1.01 -7.76
N HIS A 311 19.26 -0.31 -8.82
CA HIS A 311 19.56 1.10 -9.00
C HIS A 311 18.32 1.86 -9.42
N ASP A 312 17.90 2.79 -8.57
CA ASP A 312 16.66 3.56 -8.77
C ASP A 312 16.98 4.92 -9.40
N ILE A 313 16.23 5.24 -10.45
CA ILE A 313 16.35 6.45 -11.23
C ILE A 313 15.03 7.20 -11.13
N LEU A 314 15.09 8.41 -10.58
CA LEU A 314 13.97 9.33 -10.64
C LEU A 314 13.97 10.04 -12.00
N MET A 315 13.06 9.68 -12.89
CA MET A 315 12.86 10.36 -14.17
C MET A 315 11.99 11.61 -13.97
N MET A 316 12.18 12.63 -14.81
CA MET A 316 11.38 13.86 -14.80
C MET A 316 11.13 14.39 -16.21
N THR A 317 9.91 14.82 -16.48
CA THR A 317 9.59 15.60 -17.69
C THR A 317 8.72 16.81 -17.38
N GLU A 318 8.91 17.90 -18.13
CA GLU A 318 8.03 19.07 -18.07
C GLU A 318 6.82 18.89 -19.00
N PHE A 319 5.67 19.43 -18.59
CA PHE A 319 4.46 19.54 -19.39
C PHE A 319 3.71 20.83 -19.04
N ARG A 320 2.69 21.19 -19.84
CA ARG A 320 1.96 22.44 -19.67
C ARG A 320 0.45 22.22 -19.66
N LEU A 321 -0.24 22.93 -18.75
CA LEU A 321 -1.69 23.09 -18.80
C LEU A 321 -2.07 24.42 -19.46
N THR A 322 -3.14 24.43 -20.24
CA THR A 322 -3.66 25.61 -20.94
C THR A 322 -5.19 25.62 -20.97
N ASP A 323 -5.80 26.79 -20.90
CA ASP A 323 -7.23 27.03 -21.12
C ASP A 323 -7.51 27.50 -22.56
N ASN A 324 -6.47 27.72 -23.36
CA ASN A 324 -6.58 28.11 -24.77
C ASN A 324 -7.07 26.94 -25.64
N LYS A 325 -8.35 27.01 -26.06
CA LYS A 325 -9.00 25.99 -26.90
C LYS A 325 -8.29 25.74 -28.23
N GLN A 326 -7.61 26.73 -28.80
CA GLN A 326 -6.90 26.55 -30.07
C GLN A 326 -5.59 25.78 -29.87
N GLU A 327 -4.86 26.05 -28.79
CA GLU A 327 -3.67 25.27 -28.42
C GLU A 327 -4.02 23.82 -28.13
N ILE A 328 -5.13 23.56 -27.43
CA ILE A 328 -5.60 22.20 -27.12
C ILE A 328 -5.94 21.44 -28.41
N LYS A 329 -6.64 22.08 -29.36
CA LYS A 329 -6.96 21.47 -30.67
C LYS A 329 -5.71 21.17 -31.50
N ASN A 330 -4.68 21.98 -31.34
CA ASN A 330 -3.40 21.85 -32.04
C ASN A 330 -2.37 21.05 -31.22
N ALA A 331 -2.78 20.37 -30.14
CA ALA A 331 -1.87 19.58 -29.33
C ALA A 331 -1.21 18.49 -30.17
N ILE A 332 0.12 18.44 -30.12
CA ILE A 332 0.91 17.45 -30.85
C ILE A 332 1.05 16.25 -29.94
N ARG A 333 0.58 15.10 -30.42
CA ARG A 333 0.84 13.82 -29.77
C ARG A 333 2.23 13.32 -30.17
N ILE A 334 3.03 12.89 -29.21
CA ILE A 334 4.32 12.27 -29.50
C ILE A 334 4.12 11.01 -30.34
N GLU A 335 4.99 10.80 -31.32
CA GLU A 335 5.09 9.52 -32.02
C GLU A 335 5.67 8.49 -31.04
N ILE A 336 4.79 7.68 -30.47
CA ILE A 336 5.20 6.52 -29.69
C ILE A 336 5.70 5.50 -30.72
N PRO A 337 6.97 5.06 -30.65
CA PRO A 337 7.46 4.01 -31.52
C PRO A 337 6.46 2.86 -31.47
N GLN A 338 5.92 2.49 -32.63
CA GLN A 338 5.13 1.27 -32.68
C GLN A 338 6.03 0.20 -32.14
N LYS A 339 5.54 -0.47 -31.09
CA LYS A 339 6.07 -1.75 -30.65
C LYS A 339 6.35 -2.53 -31.94
N PRO A 340 7.61 -2.87 -32.28
CA PRO A 340 7.89 -3.70 -33.44
C PRO A 340 6.84 -4.80 -33.61
N ASP A 341 6.52 -5.29 -34.80
CA ASP A 341 5.65 -6.50 -34.94
C ASP A 341 6.23 -7.71 -34.16
N ASN A 342 7.50 -7.58 -33.76
CA ASN A 342 8.31 -8.42 -32.90
C ASN A 342 8.44 -7.91 -31.44
N TYR A 343 7.57 -7.01 -30.98
CA TYR A 343 7.42 -6.64 -29.58
C TYR A 343 6.55 -7.71 -28.92
N GLY A 344 7.26 -8.81 -28.63
CA GLY A 344 6.71 -10.16 -28.44
C GLY A 344 7.55 -11.24 -29.13
N ALA A 345 8.56 -10.88 -29.94
CA ALA A 345 9.46 -11.80 -30.63
C ALA A 345 10.88 -11.21 -30.89
N GLY A 346 11.82 -11.46 -29.96
CA GLY A 346 13.28 -11.45 -30.23
C GLY A 346 14.04 -10.37 -29.46
N PHE A 347 14.80 -10.63 -28.38
CA PHE A 347 15.64 -11.80 -28.09
C PHE A 347 14.92 -12.95 -27.41
N ILE A 348 14.54 -13.93 -28.21
CA ILE A 348 14.86 -15.30 -27.89
C ILE A 348 16.34 -15.46 -28.33
N PRO A 349 17.28 -15.90 -27.48
CA PRO A 349 18.51 -16.51 -27.98
C PRO A 349 18.09 -17.70 -28.84
N THR A 350 18.00 -17.51 -30.16
CA THR A 350 17.58 -18.50 -31.18
C THR A 350 16.85 -19.73 -30.61
N GLN A 351 15.53 -19.67 -30.42
CA GLN A 351 14.76 -20.87 -30.07
C GLN A 351 13.67 -21.15 -31.10
N ALA A 352 13.61 -22.43 -31.38
CA ALA A 352 12.69 -23.18 -32.23
C ALA A 352 11.21 -22.82 -31.99
N PRO A 353 10.28 -23.22 -32.89
CA PRO A 353 8.83 -23.13 -32.66
C PRO A 353 8.42 -23.51 -31.23
N PRO A 354 7.34 -22.90 -30.70
CA PRO A 354 6.90 -23.12 -29.31
C PRO A 354 6.82 -24.62 -29.05
N LYS A 355 7.69 -25.09 -28.16
CA LYS A 355 7.65 -26.47 -27.71
C LYS A 355 6.39 -26.59 -26.86
N GLU A 356 5.61 -27.64 -27.08
CA GLU A 356 4.34 -27.89 -26.38
C GLU A 356 4.49 -28.02 -24.84
N ASP A 357 5.72 -27.95 -24.33
CA ASP A 357 6.06 -28.04 -22.90
C ASP A 357 6.73 -26.79 -22.30
N GLU A 358 6.83 -25.67 -23.03
CA GLU A 358 7.44 -24.44 -22.51
C GLU A 358 6.45 -23.59 -21.69
N VAL A 359 6.92 -23.07 -20.55
CA VAL A 359 6.14 -22.27 -19.59
C VAL A 359 6.50 -20.81 -19.73
N TYR A 360 5.53 -19.97 -20.06
CA TYR A 360 5.70 -18.55 -20.34
C TYR A 360 5.37 -17.70 -19.11
N HIS A 361 6.01 -16.53 -18.97
CA HIS A 361 5.77 -15.62 -17.85
C HIS A 361 4.82 -14.47 -18.20
N VAL A 362 4.79 -14.05 -19.46
CA VAL A 362 3.95 -12.97 -20.00
C VAL A 362 3.48 -13.39 -21.38
N VAL A 363 2.22 -13.14 -21.68
CA VAL A 363 1.58 -13.43 -22.98
C VAL A 363 0.62 -12.32 -23.39
N ASP A 364 0.07 -12.42 -24.59
CA ASP A 364 -0.83 -11.40 -25.17
C ASP A 364 -2.09 -11.21 -24.31
N ASP A 365 -2.75 -12.32 -23.95
CA ASP A 365 -3.87 -12.33 -23.01
C ASP A 365 -3.47 -13.12 -21.76
N MET A 366 -3.35 -12.44 -20.61
CA MET A 366 -3.01 -13.08 -19.34
C MET A 366 -4.15 -14.00 -18.86
N PRO A 367 -3.82 -15.10 -18.15
CA PRO A 367 -4.83 -15.95 -17.54
C PRO A 367 -5.74 -15.18 -16.58
N GLU A 368 -7.02 -15.55 -16.58
CA GLU A 368 -8.05 -14.85 -15.80
C GLU A 368 -8.88 -15.83 -14.96
N PHE A 369 -9.04 -15.50 -13.67
CA PHE A 369 -9.90 -16.27 -12.77
C PHE A 369 -11.39 -16.08 -13.15
N PRO A 370 -12.25 -17.11 -13.05
CA PRO A 370 -13.68 -16.95 -13.31
C PRO A 370 -14.32 -15.86 -12.43
N GLY A 371 -14.72 -14.75 -13.06
CA GLY A 371 -15.30 -13.60 -12.36
C GLY A 371 -14.27 -12.59 -11.83
N GLY A 372 -13.02 -12.68 -12.27
CA GLY A 372 -11.98 -11.68 -12.03
C GLY A 372 -11.30 -11.79 -10.66
N MET A 373 -10.40 -10.83 -10.39
CA MET A 373 -9.56 -10.82 -9.20
C MET A 373 -10.36 -10.78 -7.89
N ASP A 374 -11.45 -10.03 -7.84
CA ASP A 374 -12.30 -9.93 -6.65
C ASP A 374 -12.88 -11.30 -6.25
N LYS A 375 -13.25 -12.13 -7.24
CA LYS A 375 -13.76 -13.48 -7.01
C LYS A 375 -12.68 -14.47 -6.60
N LEU A 376 -11.46 -14.29 -7.09
CA LEU A 376 -10.31 -15.06 -6.63
C LEU A 376 -10.03 -14.80 -5.15
N LEU A 377 -9.97 -13.52 -4.75
CA LEU A 377 -9.73 -13.12 -3.37
C LEU A 377 -10.86 -13.61 -2.45
N GLN A 378 -12.11 -13.51 -2.91
CA GLN A 378 -13.26 -14.05 -2.19
C GLN A 378 -13.14 -15.58 -2.00
N PHE A 379 -12.82 -16.33 -3.07
CA PHE A 379 -12.67 -17.78 -3.00
C PHE A 379 -11.57 -18.19 -2.01
N ILE A 380 -10.42 -17.52 -2.06
CA ILE A 380 -9.30 -17.77 -1.14
C ILE A 380 -9.76 -17.53 0.29
N ASN A 381 -10.42 -16.40 0.58
CA ASN A 381 -10.90 -16.09 1.93
C ASN A 381 -11.97 -17.06 2.43
N ASP A 382 -12.91 -17.47 1.57
CA ASP A 382 -14.02 -18.36 1.95
C ASP A 382 -13.54 -19.80 2.21
N ASN A 383 -12.44 -20.22 1.59
CA ASN A 383 -11.90 -21.59 1.72
C ASN A 383 -10.67 -21.69 2.64
N MET A 384 -10.14 -20.58 3.14
CA MET A 384 -8.94 -20.53 3.97
C MET A 384 -9.16 -21.17 5.34
N GLN A 385 -8.29 -22.12 5.67
CA GLN A 385 -8.21 -22.79 6.96
C GLN A 385 -6.89 -22.42 7.62
N TYR A 386 -6.95 -21.56 8.62
CA TYR A 386 -5.73 -21.14 9.31
C TYR A 386 -5.07 -22.34 10.02
N PRO A 387 -3.79 -22.66 9.76
CA PRO A 387 -3.12 -23.78 10.41
C PRO A 387 -3.00 -23.56 11.91
N THR A 388 -3.41 -24.54 12.72
CA THR A 388 -3.42 -24.45 14.19
C THR A 388 -2.06 -24.04 14.76
N LYS A 389 -0.95 -24.50 14.17
CA LYS A 389 0.41 -24.14 14.58
C LYS A 389 0.68 -22.64 14.40
N ALA A 390 0.51 -22.12 13.18
CA ALA A 390 0.67 -20.69 12.90
C ALA A 390 -0.29 -19.83 13.73
N GLN A 391 -1.47 -20.36 14.03
CA GLN A 391 -2.45 -19.72 14.90
C GLN A 391 -1.99 -19.62 16.36
N THR A 392 -1.48 -20.71 16.93
CA THR A 392 -0.97 -20.72 18.32
C THR A 392 0.31 -19.91 18.49
N GLU A 393 1.12 -19.81 17.44
CA GLU A 393 2.40 -19.08 17.44
C GLU A 393 2.25 -17.62 16.98
N GLY A 394 1.03 -17.16 16.66
CA GLY A 394 0.76 -15.79 16.22
C GLY A 394 1.37 -15.44 14.85
N ILE A 395 1.72 -16.44 14.05
CA ILE A 395 2.43 -16.27 12.79
C ILE A 395 1.46 -15.80 11.72
N GLN A 396 1.66 -14.58 11.22
CA GLN A 396 0.88 -13.95 10.16
C GLN A 396 1.80 -13.53 9.01
N GLY A 397 1.23 -13.32 7.82
CA GLY A 397 2.00 -12.75 6.72
C GLY A 397 1.39 -13.03 5.35
N LYS A 398 2.15 -12.68 4.32
CA LYS A 398 1.78 -12.92 2.92
C LYS A 398 2.71 -13.97 2.32
N VAL A 399 2.20 -15.20 2.20
CA VAL A 399 2.87 -16.26 1.44
C VAL A 399 2.66 -15.97 -0.04
N ILE A 400 3.75 -15.93 -0.81
CA ILE A 400 3.66 -15.71 -2.26
C ILE A 400 3.77 -17.07 -2.94
N VAL A 401 2.69 -17.46 -3.65
CA VAL A 401 2.61 -18.73 -4.37
C VAL A 401 2.69 -18.44 -5.86
N GLN A 402 3.59 -19.14 -6.53
CA GLN A 402 3.71 -19.16 -7.98
C GLN A 402 3.24 -20.51 -8.50
N PHE A 403 2.48 -20.52 -9.58
CA PHE A 403 1.99 -21.76 -10.19
C PHE A 403 1.84 -21.56 -11.70
N ILE A 404 1.64 -22.64 -12.43
CA ILE A 404 1.46 -22.60 -13.88
C ILE A 404 0.00 -22.89 -14.19
N ILE A 405 -0.58 -22.09 -15.07
CA ILE A 405 -1.90 -22.32 -15.66
C ILE A 405 -1.65 -22.93 -17.02
N ASP A 406 -2.12 -24.16 -17.25
CA ASP A 406 -1.93 -24.87 -18.51
C ASP A 406 -2.84 -24.34 -19.64
N GLU A 407 -2.70 -24.93 -20.83
CA GLU A 407 -3.45 -24.56 -22.03
C GLU A 407 -4.96 -24.76 -21.87
N ASP A 408 -5.35 -25.68 -21.01
CA ASP A 408 -6.74 -25.92 -20.70
C ASP A 408 -7.24 -24.96 -19.61
N GLY A 409 -6.36 -24.33 -18.84
CA GLY A 409 -6.69 -23.44 -17.73
C GLY A 409 -6.66 -24.13 -16.36
N TYR A 410 -6.06 -25.31 -16.24
CA TYR A 410 -5.82 -25.97 -14.96
C TYR A 410 -4.52 -25.50 -14.34
N ILE A 411 -4.48 -25.52 -13.00
CA ILE A 411 -3.28 -25.17 -12.26
C ILE A 411 -2.40 -26.41 -12.09
N ILE A 412 -1.14 -26.27 -12.47
CA ILE A 412 -0.08 -27.27 -12.28
C ILE A 412 1.11 -26.62 -11.56
N GLU A 413 1.92 -27.47 -10.92
CA GLU A 413 3.20 -27.09 -10.25
C GLU A 413 3.15 -25.86 -9.32
N PRO A 414 2.22 -25.80 -8.34
CA PRO A 414 2.25 -24.72 -7.36
C PRO A 414 3.49 -24.82 -6.46
N ASN A 415 4.22 -23.72 -6.35
CA ASN A 415 5.45 -23.56 -5.59
C ASN A 415 5.42 -22.28 -4.75
N ILE A 416 6.03 -22.33 -3.57
CA ILE A 416 6.20 -21.15 -2.72
C ILE A 416 7.45 -20.39 -3.16
N VAL A 417 7.29 -19.12 -3.53
CA VAL A 417 8.41 -18.23 -3.89
C VAL A 417 8.77 -17.27 -2.77
N ARG A 418 7.85 -17.00 -1.85
CA ARG A 418 8.14 -16.32 -0.58
C ARG A 418 7.38 -17.01 0.54
N SER A 419 8.14 -17.71 1.37
CA SER A 419 7.64 -18.38 2.56
C SER A 419 7.50 -17.39 3.71
N VAL A 420 6.55 -17.66 4.60
CA VAL A 420 6.44 -17.00 5.90
C VAL A 420 6.72 -18.03 7.00
N GLU A 421 5.99 -19.14 6.97
CA GLU A 421 6.25 -20.33 7.77
C GLU A 421 5.60 -21.54 7.10
N SER A 422 6.18 -22.73 7.31
CA SER A 422 5.83 -23.94 6.57
C SER A 422 4.37 -24.38 6.68
N SER A 423 3.69 -24.11 7.81
CA SER A 423 2.27 -24.42 7.96
C SER A 423 1.39 -23.48 7.13
N LEU A 424 1.73 -22.19 7.04
CA LEU A 424 1.05 -21.24 6.14
C LEU A 424 1.32 -21.57 4.67
N ASP A 425 2.55 -22.00 4.36
CA ASP A 425 2.93 -22.45 3.02
C ASP A 425 2.08 -23.64 2.57
N ASN A 426 1.91 -24.65 3.44
CA ASN A 426 1.09 -25.83 3.15
C ASN A 426 -0.37 -25.46 2.88
N GLU A 427 -0.92 -24.53 3.66
CA GLU A 427 -2.29 -24.05 3.46
C GLU A 427 -2.43 -23.23 2.18
N ALA A 428 -1.46 -22.35 1.88
CA ALA A 428 -1.44 -21.59 0.64
C ALA A 428 -1.42 -22.53 -0.58
N LEU A 429 -0.59 -23.57 -0.54
CA LEU A 429 -0.55 -24.59 -1.59
C LEU A 429 -1.88 -25.36 -1.70
N ARG A 430 -2.54 -25.67 -0.58
CA ARG A 430 -3.86 -26.32 -0.59
C ARG A 430 -4.91 -25.44 -1.27
N LEU A 431 -4.94 -24.15 -0.95
CA LEU A 431 -5.88 -23.18 -1.54
C LEU A 431 -5.68 -23.03 -3.04
N ILE A 432 -4.42 -22.89 -3.48
CA ILE A 432 -4.10 -22.79 -4.90
C ILE A 432 -4.50 -24.07 -5.66
N LYS A 433 -4.30 -25.24 -5.07
CA LYS A 433 -4.74 -26.53 -5.67
C LYS A 433 -6.25 -26.69 -5.76
N MET A 434 -7.02 -25.95 -4.97
CA MET A 434 -8.48 -25.98 -4.98
C MET A 434 -9.12 -25.00 -5.95
N LEU A 435 -8.34 -24.11 -6.57
CA LEU A 435 -8.88 -23.11 -7.46
C LEU A 435 -9.60 -23.78 -8.65
N PRO A 436 -10.78 -23.27 -9.06
CA PRO A 436 -11.47 -23.73 -10.25
C PRO A 436 -10.65 -23.45 -11.51
N LYS A 437 -11.07 -24.05 -12.62
CA LYS A 437 -10.51 -23.85 -13.95
C LYS A 437 -10.49 -22.36 -14.34
N TRP A 438 -9.34 -21.86 -14.76
CA TRP A 438 -9.13 -20.48 -15.22
C TRP A 438 -9.42 -20.36 -16.71
N LYS A 439 -9.59 -19.12 -17.17
CA LYS A 439 -9.39 -18.80 -18.58
C LYS A 439 -7.87 -18.88 -18.86
N PRO A 440 -7.41 -19.74 -19.79
CA PRO A 440 -5.99 -19.91 -20.06
C PRO A 440 -5.40 -18.64 -20.67
N GLY A 441 -4.08 -18.46 -20.51
CA GLY A 441 -3.37 -17.39 -21.19
C GLY A 441 -3.19 -17.74 -22.67
N THR A 442 -3.23 -16.73 -23.54
CA THR A 442 -3.06 -16.94 -24.98
C THR A 442 -1.92 -16.12 -25.55
N LEU A 443 -1.17 -16.75 -26.45
CA LEU A 443 -0.11 -16.13 -27.24
C LEU A 443 -0.41 -16.38 -28.72
N LYS A 444 -0.56 -15.32 -29.50
CA LYS A 444 -0.96 -15.37 -30.92
C LYS A 444 -2.24 -16.20 -31.14
N GLY A 445 -3.18 -16.13 -30.20
CA GLY A 445 -4.46 -16.84 -30.27
C GLY A 445 -4.41 -18.34 -29.96
N LYS A 446 -3.25 -18.91 -29.59
CA LYS A 446 -3.14 -20.29 -29.07
C LYS A 446 -3.03 -20.24 -27.54
N ALA A 447 -3.77 -21.11 -26.85
CA ALA A 447 -3.62 -21.30 -25.41
C ALA A 447 -2.26 -21.94 -25.11
N ILE A 448 -1.54 -21.42 -24.12
CA ILE A 448 -0.19 -21.85 -23.75
C ILE A 448 -0.05 -21.86 -22.21
N LYS A 449 0.93 -22.61 -21.68
CA LYS A 449 1.22 -22.66 -20.23
C LYS A 449 1.78 -21.32 -19.73
N VAL A 450 1.11 -20.68 -18.77
CA VAL A 450 1.53 -19.39 -18.18
C VAL A 450 1.80 -19.51 -16.69
N LYS A 451 2.95 -19.02 -16.26
CA LYS A 451 3.32 -18.87 -14.86
C LYS A 451 2.64 -17.63 -14.26
N TYR A 452 1.90 -17.83 -13.19
CA TYR A 452 1.11 -16.83 -12.50
C TYR A 452 1.49 -16.79 -11.01
N THR A 453 1.44 -15.62 -10.38
CA THR A 453 1.86 -15.44 -8.98
C THR A 453 0.75 -14.75 -8.19
N VAL A 454 0.35 -15.36 -7.06
CA VAL A 454 -0.71 -14.86 -6.18
C VAL A 454 -0.19 -14.69 -4.76
N PRO A 455 -0.39 -13.51 -4.13
CA PRO A 455 -0.16 -13.33 -2.71
C PRO A 455 -1.34 -13.90 -1.90
N VAL A 456 -1.09 -14.92 -1.08
CA VAL A 456 -2.07 -15.43 -0.10
C VAL A 456 -1.80 -14.78 1.25
N ALA A 457 -2.74 -13.95 1.71
CA ALA A 457 -2.61 -13.21 2.95
C ALA A 457 -3.24 -13.97 4.12
N PHE A 458 -2.41 -14.36 5.09
CA PHE A 458 -2.84 -14.97 6.34
C PHE A 458 -2.88 -13.93 7.44
N LYS A 459 -4.09 -13.63 7.91
CA LYS A 459 -4.35 -12.73 9.03
C LYS A 459 -5.19 -13.44 10.08
N LEU A 460 -4.75 -13.41 11.33
CA LEU A 460 -5.55 -13.86 12.46
C LEU A 460 -6.63 -12.81 12.70
N LYS A 461 -7.85 -13.29 12.93
CA LYS A 461 -9.02 -12.46 13.11
C LYS A 461 -9.14 -11.97 14.54
#